data_AF-A0A961JPQ0-F1
#
_entry.id   AF-A0A961JPQ0-F1
#
_cell.length_a   1.000
_cell.length_b   1.000
_cell.length_c   1.000
_cell.angle_alpha   90.00
_cell.angle_beta   90.00
_cell.angle_gamma   90.00
#
_symmetry.space_group_name_H-M   'P 1'
#
loop_
_entity.id
_entity.type
_entity.pdbx_description
1 polymer ?
#
loop_
_entity_poly.entity_id
_entity_poly.type
_entity_poly.pdbx_seq_one_letter_code
_entity_poly.pdbx_strand_id
1 'polypeptide(L)'
;MAATQDLQIKASSDALMKGGSPAYAPRNMGQILRFLLLLAGGILMVMPIAFMISTSLKWPHEVYNLNFIPEEPTLDNYAYVLEDGR
;
A
#
# COMPACT_ATOMS: atom_id res chain seq x y z
N MET A 1 7.55 -63.39 -6.80
CA MET A 1 7.57 -62.62 -5.54
C MET A 1 9.03 -62.45 -5.10
N ALA A 2 9.75 -61.48 -5.68
CA ALA A 2 11.08 -61.03 -5.26
C ALA A 2 11.39 -59.80 -6.14
N ALA A 3 11.82 -58.65 -5.68
CA ALA A 3 12.27 -58.22 -4.37
C ALA A 3 11.90 -56.74 -4.21
N THR A 4 11.13 -56.42 -3.17
CA THR A 4 10.85 -55.04 -2.74
C THR A 4 11.75 -54.71 -1.55
N GLN A 5 13.07 -54.82 -1.72
CA GLN A 5 13.99 -54.82 -0.56
C GLN A 5 14.94 -53.64 -0.44
N ASP A 6 15.10 -52.76 -1.43
CA ASP A 6 16.00 -51.61 -1.24
C ASP A 6 15.58 -50.39 -2.06
N LEU A 7 14.36 -49.89 -1.84
CA LEU A 7 14.06 -48.47 -2.08
C LEU A 7 14.73 -47.64 -0.97
N GLN A 8 16.06 -47.68 -0.93
CA GLN A 8 16.85 -46.84 -0.07
C GLN A 8 16.86 -45.43 -0.69
N ILE A 9 15.77 -44.68 -0.46
CA ILE A 9 15.69 -43.26 -0.79
C ILE A 9 16.61 -42.52 0.18
N LYS A 10 17.92 -42.62 -0.05
CA LYS A 10 18.89 -41.70 0.53
C LYS A 10 18.85 -40.46 -0.33
N ALA A 11 18.71 -39.29 0.31
CA ALA A 11 18.98 -38.03 -0.33
C ALA A 11 20.42 -38.11 -0.86
N SER A 12 20.57 -38.38 -2.15
CA SER A 12 21.87 -38.47 -2.79
C SER A 12 22.56 -37.13 -2.55
N SER A 13 23.82 -37.16 -2.11
CA SER A 13 24.64 -35.95 -2.02
C SER A 13 24.61 -35.19 -3.36
N ASP A 14 24.43 -35.90 -4.47
CA ASP A 14 24.25 -35.34 -5.81
C ASP A 14 22.98 -34.47 -5.94
N ALA A 15 21.88 -34.83 -5.26
CA ALA A 15 20.65 -34.02 -5.21
C ALA A 15 20.81 -32.78 -4.32
N LEU A 16 21.56 -32.88 -3.22
CA LEU A 16 21.91 -31.76 -2.34
C LEU A 16 22.83 -30.76 -3.06
N MET A 17 23.79 -31.26 -3.84
CA MET A 17 24.76 -30.45 -4.60
C MET A 17 24.18 -29.90 -5.92
N LYS A 18 23.13 -30.51 -6.47
CA LYS A 18 22.39 -30.04 -7.65
C LYS A 18 21.32 -28.99 -7.31
N GLY A 19 21.02 -28.77 -6.03
CA GLY A 19 20.24 -27.64 -5.54
C GLY A 19 21.01 -26.33 -5.74
N GLY A 20 21.16 -25.91 -6.99
CA GLY A 20 21.70 -24.58 -7.32
C GLY A 20 20.90 -23.53 -6.58
N SER A 21 21.59 -22.53 -6.01
CA SER A 21 20.98 -21.37 -5.37
C SER A 21 19.84 -20.87 -6.26
N PRO A 22 18.63 -20.60 -5.72
CA PRO A 22 17.53 -20.11 -6.54
C PRO A 22 18.03 -18.88 -7.27
N ALA A 23 18.08 -18.94 -8.60
CA ALA A 23 18.45 -17.80 -9.40
C ALA A 23 17.43 -16.71 -9.09
N TYR A 24 17.88 -15.61 -8.49
CA TYR A 24 17.02 -14.46 -8.25
C TYR A 24 16.45 -14.06 -9.61
N ALA A 25 15.14 -14.23 -9.78
CA ALA A 25 14.46 -13.82 -11.00
C ALA A 25 14.79 -12.33 -11.25
N PRO A 26 15.19 -11.94 -12.47
CA PRO A 26 15.54 -10.56 -12.75
C PRO A 26 14.34 -9.67 -12.43
N ARG A 27 14.57 -8.61 -11.67
CA ARG A 27 13.51 -7.71 -11.22
C ARG A 27 12.87 -7.05 -12.45
N ASN A 28 11.56 -7.27 -12.65
CA ASN A 28 10.84 -6.71 -13.79
C ASN A 28 10.64 -5.20 -13.60
N MET A 29 11.56 -4.40 -14.15
CA MET A 29 11.52 -2.94 -14.01
C MET A 29 10.25 -2.33 -14.61
N GLY A 30 9.70 -2.94 -15.66
CA GLY A 30 8.43 -2.51 -16.27
C GLY A 30 7.24 -2.71 -15.31
N GLN A 31 7.22 -3.79 -14.54
CA GLN A 31 6.21 -4.02 -13.52
C GLN A 31 6.30 -2.99 -12.39
N ILE A 32 7.52 -2.65 -11.96
CA ILE A 32 7.75 -1.61 -10.94
C ILE A 32 7.23 -0.26 -11.45
N LEU A 33 7.59 0.13 -12.67
CA LEU A 33 7.16 1.40 -13.24
C LEU A 33 5.63 1.48 -13.36
N ARG A 34 4.98 0.41 -13.84
CA ARG A 34 3.51 0.32 -13.89
C ARG A 34 2.89 0.47 -12.51
N PHE A 35 3.45 -0.19 -11.50
CA PHE A 35 2.96 -0.07 -10.13
C PHE A 35 3.12 1.35 -9.59
N LEU A 36 4.26 1.99 -9.81
CA LEU A 36 4.49 3.38 -9.41
C LEU A 36 3.54 4.35 -10.10
N LEU A 37 3.27 4.16 -11.40
CA LEU A 37 2.31 4.98 -12.14
C LEU A 37 0.88 4.79 -11.61
N LEU A 38 0.46 3.55 -11.34
CA LEU A 38 -0.85 3.28 -10.76
C LEU A 38 -0.98 3.85 -9.34
N LEU A 39 0.07 3.73 -8.53
CA LEU A 39 0.10 4.31 -7.19
C LEU A 39 0.02 5.84 -7.24
N ALA A 40 0.82 6.47 -8.09
CA ALA A 40 0.81 7.94 -8.26
C ALA A 40 -0.55 8.43 -8.77
N GLY A 41 -1.12 7.75 -9.77
CA GLY A 41 -2.47 8.05 -10.24
C GLY A 41 -3.53 7.88 -9.15
N GLY A 42 -3.44 6.83 -8.34
CA GLY A 42 -4.31 6.60 -7.19
C GLY A 42 -4.20 7.71 -6.14
N ILE A 43 -2.99 8.10 -5.76
CA ILE A 43 -2.74 9.21 -4.83
C ILE A 43 -3.37 10.49 -5.40
N LEU A 44 -3.10 10.82 -6.66
CA LEU A 44 -3.64 12.01 -7.32
C LEU A 44 -5.17 12.05 -7.25
N MET A 45 -5.85 10.91 -7.45
CA MET A 45 -7.31 10.83 -7.37
C MET A 45 -7.85 10.98 -5.94
N VAL A 46 -7.10 10.54 -4.93
CA VAL A 46 -7.50 10.66 -3.51
C VAL A 46 -7.19 12.03 -2.93
N MET A 47 -6.17 12.74 -3.44
CA MET A 47 -5.78 14.08 -2.99
C MET A 47 -6.94 15.08 -2.87
N PRO A 48 -7.85 15.25 -3.85
CA PRO A 48 -8.96 16.21 -3.70
C PRO A 48 -9.90 15.84 -2.55
N ILE A 49 -10.17 14.56 -2.32
CA ILE A 49 -11.01 14.10 -1.20
C ILE A 49 -10.30 14.36 0.13
N ALA A 50 -9.01 14.05 0.20
CA ALA A 50 -8.22 14.30 1.40
C ALA A 50 -8.12 15.81 1.71
N PHE A 51 -8.02 16.65 0.66
CA PHE A 51 -8.07 18.10 0.81
C PHE A 51 -9.42 18.59 1.32
N MET A 52 -10.53 18.06 0.80
CA MET A 52 -11.89 18.39 1.30
C MET A 52 -12.03 18.08 2.79
N ILE A 53 -11.58 16.89 3.22
CA ILE A 53 -11.59 16.50 4.63
C ILE A 53 -10.73 17.46 5.45
N SER A 54 -9.51 17.77 5.01
CA SER A 54 -8.66 18.74 5.70
C SER A 54 -9.33 20.11 5.84
N THR A 55 -9.88 20.66 4.75
CA THR A 55 -10.55 21.96 4.78
C THR A 55 -11.81 21.97 5.64
N SER A 56 -12.49 20.83 5.79
CA SER A 56 -13.65 20.72 6.70
C SER A 56 -13.28 20.87 8.17
N LEU A 57 -12.01 20.64 8.51
CA LEU A 57 -11.48 20.77 9.88
C LEU A 57 -10.81 22.13 10.11
N LYS A 58 -10.76 23.01 9.10
CA LYS A 58 -10.17 24.36 9.23
C LYS A 58 -11.15 25.34 9.86
N TRP A 59 -10.61 26.31 10.59
CA TRP A 59 -11.35 27.50 10.99
C TRP A 59 -11.67 28.40 9.78
N PRO A 60 -12.72 29.24 9.83
CA PRO A 60 -13.11 30.12 8.73
C PRO A 60 -11.99 31.05 8.24
N HIS A 61 -11.10 31.51 9.14
CA HIS A 61 -9.95 32.34 8.76
C HIS A 61 -8.79 31.55 8.16
N GLU A 62 -8.71 30.24 8.39
CA GLU A 62 -7.69 29.35 7.82
C GLU A 62 -8.07 28.82 6.42
N VAL A 63 -9.32 28.95 6.00
CA VAL A 63 -9.79 28.45 4.69
C VAL A 63 -9.02 29.06 3.52
N TYR A 64 -8.58 30.31 3.65
CA TYR A 64 -7.77 31.01 2.64
C TYR A 64 -6.28 30.61 2.66
N ASN A 65 -5.85 29.83 3.66
CA ASN A 65 -4.51 29.27 3.72
C ASN A 65 -4.44 27.99 2.85
N LEU A 66 -3.43 27.93 1.98
CA LEU A 66 -3.19 26.82 1.05
C LEU A 66 -2.57 25.58 1.70
N ASN A 67 -2.34 25.60 3.01
CA ASN A 67 -1.82 24.45 3.75
C ASN A 67 -2.73 23.23 3.63
N PHE A 68 -2.14 22.06 3.38
CA PHE A 68 -2.87 20.79 3.31
C PHE A 68 -3.26 20.27 4.70
N ILE A 69 -2.52 20.59 5.75
CA ILE A 69 -2.82 20.22 7.13
C ILE A 69 -3.27 21.50 7.85
N PRO A 70 -4.41 21.51 8.56
CA PRO A 70 -4.87 22.66 9.32
C PRO A 70 -3.88 23.02 10.44
N GLU A 71 -3.78 24.29 10.79
CA GLU A 71 -2.93 24.72 11.92
C GLU A 71 -3.67 24.45 13.22
N GLU A 72 -4.96 24.80 13.27
CA GLU A 72 -5.84 24.52 14.40
C GLU A 72 -7.04 23.68 13.95
N PRO A 73 -7.00 22.34 14.11
CA PRO A 73 -8.12 21.48 13.71
C PRO A 73 -9.33 21.70 14.63
N THR A 74 -10.51 21.92 14.04
CA THR A 74 -11.79 22.10 14.74
C THR A 74 -12.87 21.13 14.28
N LEU A 75 -13.77 20.76 15.20
CA LEU A 75 -14.99 19.99 14.92
C LEU A 75 -16.26 20.86 14.96
N ASP A 76 -16.13 22.15 15.25
CA ASP A 76 -17.26 23.06 15.43
C ASP A 76 -18.09 23.20 14.15
N ASN A 77 -17.45 23.08 12.98
CA ASN A 77 -18.14 23.03 11.69
C ASN A 77 -19.15 21.87 11.61
N TYR A 78 -18.81 20.72 12.20
CA TYR A 78 -19.67 19.53 12.23
C TYR A 78 -20.74 19.66 13.31
N ALA A 79 -20.37 20.14 14.50
CA ALA A 79 -21.32 20.41 15.58
C ALA A 79 -22.40 21.38 15.09
N TYR A 80 -22.01 22.48 14.43
CA TYR A 80 -22.93 23.45 13.84
C TYR A 80 -23.95 22.79 12.90
N VAL A 81 -23.51 21.97 11.94
CA VAL A 81 -24.42 21.31 10.99
C VAL A 81 -25.35 20.30 11.68
N LEU A 82 -24.85 19.57 12.68
CA LEU A 82 -25.62 18.54 13.39
C LEU A 82 -26.60 19.13 14.41
N GLU A 83 -26.27 20.29 14.99
CA GLU A 83 -27.09 21.01 15.97
C GLU A 83 -28.12 21.94 15.30
N ASP A 84 -27.81 22.48 14.11
CA ASP A 84 -28.71 23.40 13.38
C ASP A 84 -30.05 22.74 13.01
N GLY A 85 -30.13 21.40 12.98
CA GLY A 85 -31.34 20.59 13.19
C GLY A 85 -32.58 20.90 12.31
N ARG A 86 -32.41 21.71 11.27
CA ARG A 86 -33.46 22.27 10.43
C ARG A 86 -33.95 21.29 9.37
#